data_AF-A0A183F0Z7-F1
#
_entry.id   AF-A0A183F0Z7-F1
#
_cell.length_a   1.000
_cell.length_b   1.000
_cell.length_c   1.000
_cell.angle_alpha   90.00
_cell.angle_beta   90.00
_cell.angle_gamma   90.00
#
_symmetry.space_group_name_H-M   'P 1'
#
loop_
_entity.id
_entity.type
_entity.pdbx_description
1 polymer ?
#
loop_
_entity_poly.entity_id
_entity_poly.type
_entity_poly.pdbx_seq_one_letter_code
_entity_poly.pdbx_strand_id
1 'polypeptide(L)' 'MRELFVLLTVLTVATALLDQSIAIRGKLLCGAKPAANVRVKLWEEDTGSLKNQLFLINLFL' A
#
# COMPACT_ATOMS: atom_id res chain seq x y z
N MET A 1 4.02 37.92 1.28
CA MET A 1 2.72 37.28 1.01
C MET A 1 2.85 36.14 -0.01
N ARG A 2 3.35 36.37 -1.24
CA ARG A 2 3.48 35.32 -2.27
C ARG A 2 4.28 34.08 -1.81
N GLU A 3 5.44 34.29 -1.19
CA GLU A 3 6.30 33.20 -0.70
C GLU A 3 5.64 32.35 0.39
N LEU A 4 4.75 32.94 1.20
CA LEU A 4 3.99 32.21 2.21
C LEU A 4 2.99 31.24 1.59
N PHE A 5 2.33 31.66 0.50
CA PHE A 5 1.42 30.79 -0.24
C PHE A 5 2.17 29.63 -0.91
N VAL A 6 3.34 29.89 -1.48
CA VAL A 6 4.18 28.84 -2.08
C VAL A 6 4.65 27.83 -1.04
N LEU A 7 5.07 28.30 0.14
CA LEU A 7 5.48 27.40 1.23
C LEU A 7 4.30 26.53 1.70
N LEU A 8 3.12 27.14 1.85
CA LEU A 8 1.91 26.44 2.28
C LEU A 8 1.49 25.36 1.26
N THR A 9 1.51 25.67 -0.03
CA THR A 9 1.15 24.69 -1.07
C THR A 9 2.15 23.54 -1.12
N VAL A 10 3.45 23.82 -1.07
CA VAL A 10 4.49 22.77 -1.06
C VAL A 10 4.33 21.85 0.14
N LEU A 11 4.06 22.40 1.32
CA LEU A 11 3.86 21.60 2.54
C LEU A 11 2.67 20.66 2.41
N THR A 12 1.54 21.15 1.90
CA THR A 12 0.33 20.32 1.70
C THR A 12 0.55 19.20 0.70
N VAL A 13 1.22 19.46 -0.42
CA VAL A 13 1.52 18.46 -1.45
C VAL A 13 2.50 17.41 -0.91
N ALA A 14 3.52 17.83 -0.16
CA ALA A 14 4.49 16.92 0.45
C ALA A 14 3.81 15.91 1.39
N THR A 15 2.81 16.34 2.18
CA THR A 15 2.07 15.43 3.07
C THR A 15 1.20 14.41 2.34
N ALA A 16 0.72 14.72 1.14
CA ALA A 16 -0.12 13.82 0.33
C ALA A 16 0.67 12.72 -0.39
N LEU A 17 1.99 12.92 -0.58
CA LEU A 17 2.87 12.00 -1.32
C LEU A 17 3.51 10.90 -0.47
N LEU A 18 3.27 10.89 0.85
CA LEU A 18 3.99 10.03 1.80
C LEU A 18 3.54 8.55 1.79
N ASP A 19 2.35 8.24 1.29
CA ASP A 19 1.80 6.88 1.40
C ASP A 19 2.19 5.99 0.21
N GLN A 20 3.48 5.66 0.12
CA GLN A 20 4.06 4.96 -1.05
C GLN A 20 4.20 3.44 -0.88
N SER A 21 3.91 2.89 0.31
CA SER A 21 4.03 1.44 0.54
C SER A 21 3.25 0.98 1.78
N ILE A 22 2.37 -0.02 1.60
CA ILE A 22 1.65 -0.68 2.69
C ILE A 22 2.28 -2.05 2.94
N ALA A 23 2.66 -2.32 4.19
CA ALA A 23 3.18 -3.61 4.63
C ALA A 23 2.20 -4.30 5.59
N ILE A 24 1.84 -5.55 5.29
CA ILE A 24 0.93 -6.35 6.13
C ILE A 24 1.73 -7.48 6.78
N ARG A 25 1.50 -7.72 8.09
CA ARG A 25 2.08 -8.84 8.84
C ARG A 25 0.97 -9.75 9.37
N GLY A 26 1.18 -11.05 9.29
CA GLY A 26 0.22 -12.05 9.80
C GLY A 26 0.77 -13.46 9.67
N LYS A 27 0.01 -14.44 10.20
CA LYS A 27 0.33 -15.87 10.11
C LYS A 27 -0.83 -16.61 9.48
N LEU A 28 -0.57 -17.29 8.37
CA LEU A 28 -1.53 -18.19 7.74
C LEU A 28 -1.51 -19.53 8.47
N LEU A 29 -2.70 -20.05 8.77
CA LEU A 29 -2.88 -21.34 9.44
C LEU A 29 -3.62 -22.31 8.52
N CYS A 30 -3.22 -23.58 8.56
CA CYS A 30 -3.94 -24.71 7.99
C CYS A 30 -4.37 -25.62 9.15
N GLY A 31 -5.61 -25.41 9.64
CA GLY A 31 -6.06 -25.98 10.91
C GLY A 31 -5.25 -25.42 12.10
N ALA A 32 -4.68 -26.31 12.93
CA ALA A 32 -3.87 -25.91 14.08
C ALA A 32 -2.38 -25.64 13.72
N LYS A 33 -1.95 -25.86 12.47
CA LYS A 33 -0.54 -25.74 12.05
C LYS A 33 -0.33 -24.51 11.18
N PRO A 34 0.87 -23.87 11.19
CA PRO A 34 1.21 -22.85 10.20
C PRO A 34 1.15 -23.40 8.79
N ALA A 35 0.60 -22.63 7.87
CA ALA A 35 0.70 -22.91 6.45
C ALA A 35 2.16 -22.72 6.00
N ALA A 36 2.69 -23.68 5.24
CA ALA A 36 4.06 -23.65 4.72
C ALA A 36 4.03 -23.74 3.19
N ASN A 37 4.97 -23.06 2.52
CA ASN A 37 5.10 -23.07 1.05
C ASN A 37 3.83 -22.55 0.33
N VAL A 38 3.25 -21.47 0.85
CA VAL A 38 2.06 -20.82 0.25
C VAL A 38 2.46 -19.49 -0.35
N ARG A 39 2.07 -19.27 -1.61
CA ARG A 39 2.24 -17.98 -2.29
C ARG A 39 1.19 -17.00 -1.80
N VAL A 40 1.61 -15.89 -1.20
CA VAL A 40 0.71 -14.80 -0.80
C VAL A 40 0.95 -13.61 -1.70
N LYS A 41 -0.14 -13.04 -2.20
CA LYS A 41 -0.14 -11.83 -3.01
C LYS A 41 -1.03 -10.81 -2.33
N LEU A 42 -0.50 -9.62 -2.07
CA LEU A 42 -1.32 -8.49 -1.68
C LEU A 42 -2.13 -8.03 -2.91
N TRP A 43 -3.44 -7.92 -2.75
CA TRP A 43 -4.36 -7.49 -3.80
C TRP A 43 -5.35 -6.49 -3.22
N GLU A 44 -5.51 -5.37 -3.91
CA GLU A 44 -6.50 -4.34 -3.60
C GLU A 44 -7.53 -4.35 -4.72
N GLU A 45 -8.82 -4.37 -4.36
CA GLU A 45 -9.91 -4.32 -5.32
C GLU A 45 -10.41 -2.87 -5.43
N ASP A 46 -9.90 -2.14 -6.42
CA ASP A 46 -10.39 -0.80 -6.75
C ASP A 46 -11.86 -0.87 -7.18
N THR A 47 -12.77 -0.32 -6.39
CA THR A 47 -14.21 -0.25 -6.71
C THR A 47 -14.56 0.87 -7.72
N GLY A 48 -13.54 1.50 -8.34
CA GLY A 48 -13.68 2.59 -9.29
C GLY A 48 -13.54 2.16 -10.76
N SER A 49 -14.38 2.72 -11.63
CA SER A 49 -14.45 2.44 -13.08
C SER A 49 -13.25 2.93 -13.93
N LEU A 50 -12.18 3.43 -13.30
CA LEU A 50 -10.94 3.90 -13.94
C LEU A 50 -9.72 3.19 -13.33
N LYS A 51 -9.57 1.91 -13.67
CA LYS A 51 -8.36 1.07 -13.77
C LYS A 51 -7.01 1.84 -13.75
N ASN A 52 -5.90 1.43 -13.13
CA ASN A 52 -5.46 0.25 -12.36
C ASN A 52 -4.20 0.70 -11.57
N GLN A 53 -3.97 0.26 -10.33
CA GLN A 53 -2.61 0.23 -9.79
C GLN A 53 -2.26 -1.11 -9.14
N LEU A 54 -1.34 -1.83 -9.79
CA LEU A 54 -0.78 -3.09 -9.33
C LEU A 54 0.41 -2.82 -8.41
N PHE A 55 0.22 -2.95 -7.09
CA PHE A 55 1.33 -3.21 -6.18
C PHE A 55 1.53 -4.73 -6.06
N LEU A 56 2.34 -5.31 -6.93
CA LEU A 56 2.74 -6.72 -6.84
C LEU A 56 3.91 -6.90 -5.89
N ILE A 57 3.65 -7.02 -4.59
CA ILE A 57 4.64 -7.56 -3.65
C ILE A 57 4.44 -9.08 -3.62
N ASN A 58 5.32 -9.82 -4.30
CA ASN A 58 5.39 -11.26 -4.16
C ASN A 58 6.06 -11.58 -2.82
N LEU A 59 5.30 -12.12 -1.86
CA LEU A 59 5.85 -12.64 -0.61
C LEU A 59 5.80 -14.17 -0.65
N PHE A 60 6.98 -14.80 -0.70
CA PHE A 60 7.13 -16.23 -0.46
C PHE A 60 7.24 -16.45 1.06
N LEU A 61 6.32 -17.24 1.62
CA LEU A 61 6.31 -17.69 3.03
C LEU A 61 6.69 -19.16 3.14
#